data_AF-A0A7S1FQL7-F1
#
_entry.id   AF-A0A7S1FQL7-F1
#
_cell.length_a   1.000
_cell.length_b   1.000
_cell.length_c   1.000
_cell.angle_alpha   90.00
_cell.angle_beta   90.00
_cell.angle_gamma   90.00
#
_symmetry.space_group_name_H-M   'P 1'
#
loop_
_entity.id
_entity.type
_entity.pdbx_description
1 polymer ?
#
loop_
_entity_poly.entity_id
_entity_poly.type
_entity_poly.pdbx_seq_one_letter_code
_entity_poly.pdbx_strand_id
1 'polypeptide(L)'
;DNAAMRRVFEKFGMRPRHGMAWSDFGRAREIPGWSKESGEGGDVPARHILRALKIEHLVSEEARSERWEEVRTAEELQSLLREIEERGGMGQLPAMGKMMWGEERELTESFKKGLVKKIVRNEKTSPAPVAPAVVALVKDPAIDSLASQYVCSVAAIRQHDFDSALWEACSDNMVAKRGDSGPAFVTVFDASISMEEGSVSSHILLSKNPFVIYGCLL
;
A
#
# COMPACT_ATOMS: atom_id res chain seq x y z
N ASP A 1 -5.12 19.48 -4.49
CA ASP A 1 -4.10 20.03 -5.40
C ASP A 1 -3.63 21.39 -4.88
N ASN A 2 -2.32 21.60 -4.68
CA ASN A 2 -1.77 22.88 -4.18
C ASN A 2 -1.04 23.59 -5.32
N ALA A 3 -1.80 24.37 -6.10
CA ALA A 3 -1.29 25.09 -7.27
C ALA A 3 -0.14 26.06 -6.94
N ALA A 4 -0.08 26.60 -5.73
CA ALA A 4 1.02 27.47 -5.30
C ALA A 4 2.33 26.69 -5.15
N MET A 5 2.29 25.53 -4.49
CA MET A 5 3.47 24.66 -4.34
C MET A 5 3.95 24.11 -5.68
N ARG A 6 3.04 23.78 -6.60
CA ARG A 6 3.39 23.36 -7.96
C ARG A 6 4.24 24.42 -8.68
N ARG A 7 3.84 25.70 -8.62
CA ARG A 7 4.62 26.81 -9.22
C ARG A 7 6.01 26.96 -8.58
N VAL A 8 6.10 26.73 -7.26
CA VAL A 8 7.39 26.74 -6.56
C VAL A 8 8.28 25.62 -7.09
N PHE A 9 7.80 24.38 -7.17
CA PHE A 9 8.55 23.25 -7.71
C PHE A 9 8.99 23.47 -9.16
N GLU A 10 8.09 23.96 -10.02
CA GLU A 10 8.39 24.28 -11.42
C GLU A 10 9.49 25.36 -11.53
N LYS A 11 9.48 26.39 -10.66
CA LYS A 11 10.52 27.43 -10.61
C LYS A 11 11.91 26.87 -10.29
N PHE A 12 11.99 25.78 -9.51
CA PHE A 12 13.23 25.09 -9.20
C PHE A 12 13.58 23.98 -10.23
N GLY A 13 12.88 23.93 -11.37
CA GLY A 13 13.14 22.96 -12.43
C GLY A 13 12.61 21.55 -12.14
N MET A 14 11.84 21.37 -11.06
CA MET A 14 11.22 20.10 -10.73
C MET A 14 9.98 19.88 -11.58
N ARG A 15 9.70 18.62 -11.93
CA ARG A 15 8.50 18.23 -12.68
C ARG A 15 7.74 17.13 -11.94
N PRO A 16 6.39 17.06 -12.08
CA PRO A 16 5.63 15.91 -11.64
C PRO A 16 6.22 14.63 -12.25
N ARG A 17 6.48 13.61 -11.43
CA ARG A 17 6.96 12.30 -11.89
C ARG A 17 5.90 11.21 -11.72
N HIS A 18 5.34 11.09 -10.52
CA HIS A 18 4.36 10.05 -10.21
C HIS A 18 3.24 10.62 -9.33
N GLY A 19 2.10 9.92 -9.34
CA GLY A 19 1.02 10.15 -8.39
C GLY A 19 0.97 9.01 -7.36
N MET A 20 0.51 9.31 -6.15
CA MET A 20 0.17 8.31 -5.16
C MET A 20 -1.32 8.40 -4.85
N ALA A 21 -1.98 7.24 -4.93
CA ALA A 21 -3.33 7.04 -4.47
C ALA A 21 -3.29 6.61 -3.01
N TRP A 22 -4.18 7.15 -2.19
CA TRP A 22 -4.23 6.87 -0.75
C TRP A 22 -5.67 6.85 -0.25
N SER A 23 -5.91 6.06 0.79
CA SER A 23 -7.23 6.00 1.41
C SER A 23 -7.62 7.34 2.04
N ASP A 24 -8.90 7.69 1.90
CA ASP A 24 -9.56 8.76 2.61
C ASP A 24 -9.81 8.33 4.06
N PHE A 25 -9.04 8.90 4.99
CA PHE A 25 -9.13 8.54 6.41
C PHE A 25 -10.47 8.93 7.03
N GLY A 26 -11.11 10.00 6.54
CA GLY A 26 -12.45 10.40 7.01
C GLY A 26 -13.46 9.30 6.71
N ARG A 27 -13.48 8.84 5.46
CA ARG A 27 -14.35 7.72 5.04
C ARG A 27 -13.96 6.39 5.69
N ALA A 28 -12.67 6.15 5.93
CA ALA A 28 -12.22 4.93 6.60
C ALA A 28 -12.76 4.81 8.04
N ARG A 29 -12.94 5.94 8.74
CA ARG A 29 -13.54 5.97 10.09
C ARG A 29 -15.02 5.59 10.10
N GLU A 30 -15.70 5.72 8.97
CA GLU A 30 -17.11 5.35 8.82
C GLU A 30 -17.29 3.83 8.67
N ILE A 31 -16.20 3.08 8.44
CA ILE A 31 -16.25 1.61 8.39
C ILE A 31 -16.50 1.07 9.81
N PRO A 32 -17.49 0.17 10.00
CA PRO A 32 -17.75 -0.43 11.31
C PRO A 32 -16.52 -1.11 11.93
N GLY A 33 -16.21 -0.75 13.17
CA GLY A 33 -15.05 -1.25 13.92
C GLY A 33 -13.71 -0.60 13.58
N TRP A 34 -13.66 0.38 12.67
CA TRP A 34 -12.40 1.02 12.23
C TRP A 34 -12.08 2.34 12.94
N SER A 35 -13.03 2.97 13.62
CA SER A 35 -12.79 4.17 14.42
C SER A 35 -12.52 3.80 15.87
N LYS A 36 -11.58 4.48 16.54
CA LYS A 36 -11.38 4.33 17.99
C LYS A 36 -12.53 4.89 18.81
N GLU A 37 -13.26 5.86 18.27
CA GLU A 37 -14.31 6.62 18.97
C GLU A 37 -15.68 5.93 18.92
N SER A 38 -15.83 4.78 18.26
CA SER A 38 -17.10 4.03 18.14
C SER A 38 -17.54 3.35 19.44
N GLY A 39 -17.27 3.98 20.59
CA GLY A 39 -17.47 3.46 21.95
C GLY A 39 -18.91 3.48 22.48
N GLU A 40 -19.93 3.80 21.68
CA GLU A 40 -21.32 3.83 22.15
C GLU A 40 -22.26 3.16 21.14
N GLY A 41 -22.13 1.84 20.96
CA GLY A 41 -23.11 1.09 20.16
C GLY A 41 -22.57 -0.18 19.53
N GLY A 42 -22.25 -1.18 20.35
CA GLY A 42 -21.94 -2.54 19.90
C GLY A 42 -20.47 -2.76 19.56
N ASP A 43 -19.90 -3.79 20.20
CA ASP A 43 -18.54 -4.29 20.03
C ASP A 43 -18.38 -4.95 18.64
N VAL A 44 -18.41 -4.14 17.57
CA VAL A 44 -18.25 -4.65 16.20
C VAL A 44 -16.75 -4.80 15.93
N PRO A 45 -16.22 -6.04 15.82
CA PRO A 45 -14.81 -6.23 15.56
C PRO A 45 -14.45 -5.72 14.17
N ALA A 46 -13.32 -5.02 14.08
CA ALA A 46 -12.77 -4.59 12.80
C ALA A 46 -12.58 -5.80 11.86
N ARG A 47 -12.93 -5.62 10.59
CA ARG A 47 -12.62 -6.56 9.50
C ARG A 47 -11.55 -5.96 8.60
N HIS A 48 -10.78 -6.78 7.89
CA HIS A 48 -9.85 -6.27 6.88
C HIS A 48 -10.60 -5.60 5.73
N ILE A 49 -9.90 -4.73 4.97
CA ILE A 49 -10.51 -3.81 4.01
C ILE A 49 -11.39 -4.51 2.97
N LEU A 50 -10.93 -5.66 2.44
CA LEU A 50 -11.67 -6.41 1.42
C LEU A 50 -13.02 -6.93 1.95
N ARG A 51 -13.06 -7.44 3.20
CA ARG A 51 -14.30 -7.88 3.87
C ARG A 51 -15.20 -6.72 4.23
N ALA A 52 -14.60 -5.66 4.78
CA ALA A 52 -15.33 -4.49 5.23
C ALA A 52 -16.10 -3.82 4.09
N LEU A 53 -15.47 -3.74 2.91
CA LEU A 53 -16.08 -3.16 1.70
C LEU A 53 -16.84 -4.20 0.86
N LYS A 54 -16.88 -5.47 1.28
CA LYS A 54 -17.53 -6.59 0.57
C LYS A 54 -16.98 -6.82 -0.85
N ILE A 55 -15.70 -6.56 -1.05
CA ILE A 55 -15.02 -6.62 -2.37
C ILE A 55 -14.05 -7.78 -2.52
N GLU A 56 -13.97 -8.72 -1.56
CA GLU A 56 -13.10 -9.90 -1.68
C GLU A 56 -13.31 -10.68 -2.98
N HIS A 57 -14.58 -10.77 -3.43
CA HIS A 57 -14.95 -11.47 -4.65
C HIS A 57 -14.38 -10.86 -5.94
N LEU A 58 -13.88 -9.61 -5.89
CA LEU A 58 -13.23 -8.95 -7.01
C LEU A 58 -11.76 -9.36 -7.17
N VAL A 59 -11.14 -9.94 -6.13
CA VAL A 59 -9.78 -10.50 -6.23
C VAL A 59 -9.87 -11.83 -6.96
N SER A 60 -9.22 -11.94 -8.12
CA SER A 60 -9.22 -13.17 -8.93
C SER A 60 -8.54 -14.33 -8.20
N GLU A 61 -8.91 -15.58 -8.54
CA GLU A 61 -8.29 -16.77 -7.95
C GLU A 61 -6.78 -16.83 -8.21
N GLU A 62 -6.34 -16.39 -9.39
CA GLU A 62 -4.92 -16.29 -9.74
C GLU A 62 -4.21 -15.34 -8.77
N ALA A 63 -4.75 -14.13 -8.53
CA ALA A 63 -4.18 -13.16 -7.62
C ALA A 63 -4.13 -13.66 -6.16
N ARG A 64 -5.12 -14.46 -5.74
CA ARG A 64 -5.15 -15.12 -4.42
C ARG A 64 -4.11 -16.23 -4.28
N SER A 65 -3.77 -16.89 -5.39
CA SER A 65 -2.84 -18.02 -5.44
C SER A 65 -1.36 -17.61 -5.54
N GLU A 66 -1.09 -16.33 -5.77
CA GLU A 66 0.25 -15.78 -5.83
C GLU A 66 1.02 -16.02 -4.52
N ARG A 67 2.30 -16.33 -4.67
CA ARG A 67 3.18 -16.56 -3.52
C ARG A 67 3.89 -15.27 -3.16
N TRP A 68 3.97 -15.01 -1.86
CA TRP A 68 4.69 -13.86 -1.31
C TRP A 68 5.80 -14.31 -0.38
N GLU A 69 6.96 -13.67 -0.49
CA GLU A 69 8.13 -13.93 0.36
C GLU A 69 8.57 -12.67 1.09
N GLU A 70 9.13 -12.84 2.28
CA GLU A 70 9.64 -11.73 3.08
C GLU A 70 10.86 -11.09 2.42
N VAL A 71 10.84 -9.75 2.37
CA VAL A 71 12.03 -8.95 2.06
C VAL A 71 12.84 -8.84 3.35
N ARG A 72 14.11 -9.23 3.29
CA ARG A 72 14.96 -9.40 4.48
C ARG A 72 15.88 -8.23 4.73
N THR A 73 16.21 -7.45 3.69
CA THR A 73 17.17 -6.35 3.79
C THR A 73 16.72 -5.10 3.05
N ALA A 74 17.31 -3.96 3.42
CA ALA A 74 17.06 -2.69 2.74
C ALA A 74 17.60 -2.72 1.30
N GLU A 75 18.72 -3.38 1.05
CA GLU A 75 19.33 -3.51 -0.27
C GLU A 75 18.43 -4.32 -1.21
N GLU A 76 17.83 -5.40 -0.71
CA GLU A 76 16.86 -6.20 -1.46
C GLU A 76 15.65 -5.36 -1.82
N LEU A 77 15.10 -4.62 -0.85
CA LEU A 77 13.98 -3.70 -1.10
C LEU A 77 14.33 -2.64 -2.15
N GLN A 78 15.49 -1.99 -2.02
CA GLN A 78 15.94 -0.97 -2.97
C GLN A 78 16.14 -1.55 -4.38
N SER A 79 16.64 -2.78 -4.50
CA SER A 79 16.77 -3.45 -5.78
C SER A 79 15.40 -3.68 -6.44
N LEU A 80 14.42 -4.15 -5.69
CA LEU A 80 13.05 -4.38 -6.19
C LEU A 80 12.38 -3.07 -6.60
N LEU A 81 12.56 -2.01 -5.80
CA LEU A 81 12.00 -0.70 -6.09
C LEU A 81 12.62 -0.08 -7.35
N ARG A 82 13.93 -0.21 -7.55
CA ARG A 82 14.58 0.19 -8.81
C ARG A 82 14.02 -0.57 -10.02
N GLU A 83 13.83 -1.88 -9.89
CA GLU A 83 13.24 -2.69 -10.96
C GLU A 83 11.79 -2.25 -11.28
N ILE A 84 11.00 -1.90 -10.25
CA ILE A 84 9.67 -1.33 -10.43
C ILE A 84 9.74 0.01 -11.18
N GLU A 85 10.71 0.88 -10.83
CA GLU A 85 10.92 2.17 -11.51
C GLU A 85 11.27 2.00 -12.99
N GLU A 86 12.24 1.12 -13.29
CA GLU A 86 12.72 0.83 -14.64
C GLU A 86 11.60 0.30 -15.56
N ARG A 87 10.58 -0.33 -14.97
CA ARG A 87 9.41 -0.86 -15.67
C ARG A 87 8.20 0.10 -15.65
N GLY A 88 8.39 1.33 -15.18
CA GLY A 88 7.40 2.41 -15.26
C GLY A 88 6.53 2.62 -14.01
N GLY A 89 6.77 1.87 -12.94
CA GLY A 89 6.19 2.17 -11.63
C GLY A 89 6.91 3.33 -10.95
N MET A 90 6.42 3.74 -9.79
CA MET A 90 6.97 4.86 -9.03
C MET A 90 8.34 4.59 -8.39
N GLY A 91 8.73 3.32 -8.24
CA GLY A 91 10.01 2.95 -7.66
C GLY A 91 10.19 3.31 -6.18
N GLN A 92 9.09 3.54 -5.47
CA GLN A 92 9.09 3.93 -4.06
C GLN A 92 7.93 3.24 -3.34
N LEU A 93 8.02 3.10 -2.01
CA LEU A 93 6.87 2.73 -1.18
C LEU A 93 6.31 4.00 -0.52
N PRO A 94 5.11 4.46 -0.94
CA PRO A 94 4.53 5.71 -0.47
C PRO A 94 4.54 5.92 1.05
N ALA A 95 4.10 4.90 1.81
CA ALA A 95 4.01 5.02 3.26
C ALA A 95 5.39 4.95 3.93
N MET A 96 6.41 4.47 3.21
CA MET A 96 7.78 4.39 3.72
C MET A 96 8.54 5.69 3.63
N GLY A 97 8.04 6.75 2.98
CA GLY A 97 8.71 8.05 2.99
C GLY A 97 9.00 8.54 4.41
N LYS A 98 8.11 8.26 5.36
CA LYS A 98 8.30 8.54 6.79
C LYS A 98 9.41 7.68 7.44
N MET A 99 9.53 6.40 7.07
CA MET A 99 10.57 5.51 7.60
C MET A 99 11.94 5.74 6.94
N MET A 100 11.96 6.13 5.67
CA MET A 100 13.19 6.44 4.92
C MET A 100 13.83 7.75 5.42
N TRP A 101 13.03 8.67 5.97
CA TRP A 101 13.49 9.95 6.52
C TRP A 101 13.53 9.93 8.06
N GLY A 102 13.02 8.86 8.67
CA GLY A 102 13.05 8.60 10.11
C GLY A 102 14.26 7.76 10.52
N GLU A 103 14.17 7.13 11.69
CA GLU A 103 15.23 6.25 12.18
C GLU A 103 15.22 4.90 11.43
N GLU A 104 16.36 4.49 10.87
CA GLU A 104 16.62 3.20 10.19
C GLU A 104 16.10 1.96 10.97
N ARG A 105 15.93 2.13 12.28
CA ARG A 105 15.37 1.15 13.21
C ARG A 105 13.96 0.68 12.84
N GLU A 106 13.04 1.56 12.44
CA GLU A 106 11.64 1.18 12.18
C GLU A 106 11.53 0.26 10.96
N LEU A 107 12.29 0.55 9.92
CA LEU A 107 12.37 -0.28 8.74
C LEU A 107 13.01 -1.64 9.05
N THR A 108 14.10 -1.63 9.83
CA THR A 108 14.76 -2.86 10.29
C THR A 108 13.82 -3.75 11.11
N GLU A 109 13.02 -3.16 12.00
CA GLU A 109 12.01 -3.90 12.78
C GLU A 109 10.90 -4.46 11.89
N SER A 110 10.49 -3.72 10.85
CA SER A 110 9.50 -4.17 9.88
C SER A 110 9.98 -5.39 9.07
N PHE A 111 11.25 -5.39 8.65
CA PHE A 111 11.87 -6.57 8.03
C PHE A 111 11.94 -7.76 8.99
N LYS A 112 12.39 -7.56 10.23
CA LYS A 112 12.47 -8.63 11.25
C LYS A 112 11.11 -9.26 11.56
N LYS A 113 10.04 -8.47 11.50
CA LYS A 113 8.66 -8.96 11.69
C LYS A 113 8.07 -9.60 10.43
N GLY A 114 8.75 -9.51 9.29
CA GLY A 114 8.26 -10.01 8.00
C GLY A 114 7.02 -9.26 7.52
N LEU A 115 6.96 -7.95 7.77
CA LEU A 115 5.86 -7.04 7.37
C LEU A 115 6.08 -6.43 5.97
N VAL A 116 7.25 -6.67 5.37
CA VAL A 116 7.57 -6.30 4.00
C VAL A 116 7.70 -7.59 3.20
N LYS A 117 6.93 -7.72 2.12
CA LYS A 117 6.91 -8.90 1.26
C LYS A 117 6.99 -8.52 -0.21
N LYS A 118 7.60 -9.40 -0.98
CA LYS A 118 7.68 -9.33 -2.45
C LYS A 118 6.91 -10.50 -3.06
N ILE A 119 6.34 -10.27 -4.24
CA ILE A 119 5.71 -11.35 -4.99
C ILE A 119 6.78 -12.28 -5.57
N VAL A 120 6.53 -13.58 -5.55
CA VAL A 120 7.39 -14.62 -6.12
C VAL A 120 6.57 -15.44 -7.08
N ARG A 121 6.73 -15.14 -8.37
CA ARG A 121 6.05 -15.90 -9.42
C ARG A 121 6.94 -17.00 -9.94
N ASN A 122 6.34 -18.17 -10.10
CA ASN A 122 6.99 -19.28 -10.75
C ASN A 122 7.06 -19.00 -12.26
N GLU A 123 8.27 -18.81 -12.78
CA GLU A 123 8.53 -18.60 -14.21
C GLU A 123 7.94 -19.71 -15.10
N LYS A 124 7.71 -20.90 -14.54
CA LYS A 124 7.15 -22.04 -15.27
C LYS A 124 5.65 -21.94 -15.54
N THR A 125 4.92 -21.12 -14.80
CA THR A 125 3.44 -21.08 -14.85
C THR A 125 2.87 -19.78 -15.38
N SER A 126 3.69 -18.75 -15.60
CA SER A 126 3.22 -17.46 -16.11
C SER A 126 3.83 -17.16 -17.48
N PRO A 127 3.00 -17.02 -18.55
CA PRO A 127 3.50 -16.73 -19.90
C PRO A 127 3.97 -15.28 -20.10
N ALA A 128 3.71 -14.39 -19.13
CA ALA A 128 4.11 -12.98 -19.18
C ALA A 128 5.33 -12.73 -18.28
N PRO A 129 6.25 -11.82 -18.66
CA PRO A 129 7.35 -11.42 -17.79
C PRO A 129 6.83 -10.96 -16.43
N VAL A 130 7.40 -11.52 -15.36
CA VAL A 130 7.01 -11.22 -13.98
C VAL A 130 7.26 -9.73 -13.75
N ALA A 131 6.22 -8.97 -13.40
CA ALA A 131 6.40 -7.62 -12.92
C ALA A 131 6.67 -7.69 -11.41
N PRO A 132 7.72 -7.03 -10.90
CA PRO A 132 7.98 -6.97 -9.48
C PRO A 132 6.84 -6.24 -8.76
N ALA A 133 6.50 -6.71 -7.56
CA ALA A 133 5.57 -6.05 -6.67
C ALA A 133 6.01 -6.24 -5.21
N VAL A 134 5.79 -5.21 -4.41
CA VAL A 134 6.13 -5.18 -2.99
C VAL A 134 4.93 -4.66 -2.20
N VAL A 135 4.65 -5.33 -1.09
CA VAL A 135 3.68 -4.88 -0.08
C VAL A 135 4.40 -4.69 1.25
N ALA A 136 4.09 -3.60 1.94
CA ALA A 136 4.60 -3.30 3.26
C ALA A 136 3.46 -2.85 4.17
N LEU A 137 3.40 -3.39 5.38
CA LEU A 137 2.54 -2.87 6.46
C LEU A 137 3.39 -2.00 7.38
N VAL A 138 3.10 -0.70 7.35
CA VAL A 138 3.84 0.33 8.09
C VAL A 138 2.95 0.88 9.19
N LYS A 139 3.46 0.97 10.42
CA LYS A 139 2.72 1.66 11.49
C LYS A 139 2.92 3.16 11.36
N ASP A 140 1.84 3.92 11.27
CA ASP A 140 1.87 5.37 11.21
C ASP A 140 1.08 5.95 12.40
N PRO A 141 1.77 6.53 13.41
CA PRO A 141 1.10 7.08 14.57
C PRO A 141 0.20 8.28 14.23
N ALA A 142 0.36 8.91 13.06
CA ALA A 142 -0.45 10.06 12.64
C ALA A 142 -1.90 9.70 12.30
N ILE A 143 -2.23 8.41 12.12
CA ILE A 143 -3.61 7.92 11.91
C ILE A 143 -4.21 7.36 13.20
N ASP A 144 -3.98 8.03 14.32
CA ASP A 144 -4.41 7.62 15.65
C ASP A 144 -5.94 7.57 15.84
N SER A 145 -6.72 8.26 15.01
CA SER A 145 -8.19 8.19 15.03
C SER A 145 -8.76 6.83 14.59
N LEU A 146 -7.95 6.01 13.91
CA LEU A 146 -8.33 4.67 13.46
C LEU A 146 -7.96 3.60 14.50
N ALA A 147 -8.78 2.57 14.60
CA ALA A 147 -8.56 1.42 15.49
C ALA A 147 -7.22 0.71 15.21
N SER A 148 -6.79 0.71 13.95
CA SER A 148 -5.48 0.25 13.52
C SER A 148 -4.67 1.41 12.96
N GLN A 149 -3.43 1.53 13.41
CA GLN A 149 -2.48 2.52 12.91
C GLN A 149 -1.61 1.98 11.77
N TYR A 150 -2.03 0.90 11.11
CA TYR A 150 -1.27 0.34 9.99
C TYR A 150 -1.71 0.91 8.64
N VAL A 151 -0.71 1.19 7.81
CA VAL A 151 -0.82 1.60 6.41
C VAL A 151 -0.24 0.48 5.55
N CYS A 152 -1.05 -0.08 4.66
CA CYS A 152 -0.63 -0.97 3.59
C CYS A 152 -0.09 -0.15 2.42
N SER A 153 1.22 -0.15 2.26
CA SER A 153 1.93 0.47 1.15
C SER A 153 2.17 -0.59 0.08
N VAL A 154 1.67 -0.35 -1.13
CA VAL A 154 1.87 -1.25 -2.27
C VAL A 154 2.65 -0.53 -3.37
N ALA A 155 3.73 -1.14 -3.82
CA ALA A 155 4.45 -0.76 -5.04
C ALA A 155 4.23 -1.88 -6.07
N ALA A 156 3.47 -1.58 -7.11
CA ALA A 156 3.14 -2.51 -8.19
C ALA A 156 2.87 -1.73 -9.48
N ILE A 157 2.94 -2.41 -10.62
CA ILE A 157 2.73 -1.80 -11.94
C ILE A 157 1.38 -2.23 -12.53
N ARG A 158 0.93 -3.44 -12.20
CA ARG A 158 -0.30 -4.03 -12.75
C ARG A 158 -1.37 -4.12 -11.69
N GLN A 159 -2.62 -3.96 -12.10
CA GLN A 159 -3.80 -4.12 -11.24
C GLN A 159 -3.82 -5.48 -10.55
N HIS A 160 -3.52 -6.56 -11.27
CA HIS A 160 -3.44 -7.90 -10.68
C HIS A 160 -2.46 -7.97 -9.49
N ASP A 161 -1.25 -7.41 -9.64
CA ASP A 161 -0.23 -7.47 -8.59
C ASP A 161 -0.65 -6.66 -7.36
N PHE A 162 -1.36 -5.55 -7.58
CA PHE A 162 -1.98 -4.77 -6.52
C PHE A 162 -3.09 -5.53 -5.79
N ASP A 163 -3.97 -6.22 -6.51
CA ASP A 163 -5.05 -7.02 -5.92
C ASP A 163 -4.48 -8.17 -5.08
N SER A 164 -3.44 -8.83 -5.60
CA SER A 164 -2.70 -9.86 -4.88
C SER A 164 -2.01 -9.32 -3.63
N ALA A 165 -1.38 -8.15 -3.72
CA ALA A 165 -0.74 -7.49 -2.57
C ALA A 165 -1.75 -7.17 -1.46
N LEU A 166 -2.94 -6.68 -1.82
CA LEU A 166 -4.01 -6.42 -0.87
C LEU A 166 -4.55 -7.68 -0.24
N TRP A 167 -4.71 -8.74 -1.03
CA TRP A 167 -5.09 -10.06 -0.51
C TRP A 167 -4.07 -10.56 0.51
N GLU A 168 -2.78 -10.51 0.18
CA GLU A 168 -1.70 -10.90 1.07
C GLU A 168 -1.66 -10.07 2.35
N ALA A 169 -1.84 -8.75 2.26
CA ALA A 169 -1.92 -7.85 3.42
C ALA A 169 -3.09 -8.19 4.36
N CYS A 170 -4.17 -8.79 3.82
CA CYS A 170 -5.33 -9.26 4.58
C CYS A 170 -5.14 -10.68 5.16
N SER A 171 -4.08 -11.40 4.79
CA SER A 171 -3.87 -12.78 5.24
C SER A 171 -3.72 -12.88 6.76
N ASP A 172 -4.14 -14.02 7.32
CA ASP A 172 -4.00 -14.29 8.75
C ASP A 172 -2.53 -14.20 9.21
N ASN A 173 -1.59 -14.56 8.34
CA ASN A 173 -0.15 -14.43 8.61
C ASN A 173 0.26 -12.96 8.81
N MET A 174 -0.16 -12.08 7.91
CA MET A 174 0.13 -10.64 8.00
C MET A 174 -0.63 -9.97 9.14
N VAL A 175 -1.84 -10.43 9.46
CA VAL A 175 -2.60 -9.97 10.64
C VAL A 175 -1.88 -10.36 11.93
N ALA A 176 -1.47 -11.62 12.08
CA ALA A 176 -0.80 -12.12 13.28
C ALA A 176 0.52 -11.39 13.57
N LYS A 177 1.33 -11.13 12.53
CA LYS A 177 2.62 -10.44 12.65
C LYS A 177 2.53 -8.99 13.13
N ARG A 178 1.37 -8.35 12.99
CA ARG A 178 1.16 -6.97 13.45
C ARG A 178 1.04 -6.84 14.97
N GLY A 179 0.70 -7.93 15.66
CA GLY A 179 0.61 -8.01 17.12
C GLY A 179 -0.27 -6.90 17.71
N ASP A 180 -1.60 -7.06 17.65
CA ASP A 180 -2.59 -6.35 18.50
C ASP A 180 -3.40 -5.20 17.85
N SER A 181 -3.19 -4.88 16.57
CA SER A 181 -3.91 -3.77 15.91
C SER A 181 -5.16 -4.18 15.13
N GLY A 182 -5.58 -5.44 15.24
CA GLY A 182 -6.69 -5.99 14.45
C GLY A 182 -6.38 -6.04 12.94
N PRO A 183 -7.34 -6.49 12.12
CA PRO A 183 -7.12 -6.71 10.70
C PRO A 183 -7.17 -5.43 9.85
N ALA A 184 -7.70 -4.32 10.39
CA ALA A 184 -7.85 -3.06 9.67
C ALA A 184 -6.50 -2.44 9.27
N PHE A 185 -6.48 -1.74 8.14
CA PHE A 185 -5.39 -0.90 7.66
C PHE A 185 -5.92 0.02 6.55
N VAL A 186 -5.27 1.17 6.35
CA VAL A 186 -5.51 2.03 5.18
C VAL A 186 -4.50 1.71 4.08
N THR A 187 -4.80 2.03 2.84
CA THR A 187 -3.94 1.66 1.70
C THR A 187 -3.33 2.90 1.04
N VAL A 188 -2.07 2.80 0.61
CA VAL A 188 -1.41 3.77 -0.26
C VAL A 188 -0.65 3.02 -1.35
N PHE A 189 -0.75 3.49 -2.59
CA PHE A 189 -0.15 2.83 -3.76
C PHE A 189 0.12 3.81 -4.90
N ASP A 190 0.81 3.31 -5.93
CA ASP A 190 1.10 4.07 -7.15
C ASP A 190 -0.19 4.38 -7.94
N ALA A 191 -0.44 5.66 -8.20
CA ALA A 191 -1.62 6.10 -8.96
C ALA A 191 -1.54 5.77 -10.46
N SER A 192 -0.40 5.25 -10.95
CA SER A 192 -0.25 4.76 -12.33
C SER A 192 -0.96 3.42 -12.58
N ILE A 193 -1.31 2.69 -11.53
CA ILE A 193 -2.06 1.42 -11.64
C ILE A 193 -3.43 1.72 -12.26
N SER A 194 -3.72 1.04 -13.38
CA SER A 194 -4.99 1.20 -14.11
C SER A 194 -6.19 0.83 -13.22
N MET A 195 -7.02 1.82 -12.92
CA MET A 195 -8.24 1.66 -12.12
C MET A 195 -9.39 1.24 -13.04
N GLU A 196 -9.42 -0.03 -13.43
CA GLU A 196 -10.50 -0.57 -14.23
C GLU A 196 -11.82 -0.57 -13.43
N GLU A 197 -12.93 -0.24 -14.10
CA GLU A 197 -14.26 -0.30 -13.48
C GLU A 197 -14.54 -1.74 -13.03
N GLY A 198 -14.99 -1.91 -11.78
CA GLY A 198 -15.22 -3.25 -11.23
C GLY A 198 -13.99 -3.89 -10.58
N SER A 199 -12.82 -3.25 -10.61
CA SER A 199 -11.62 -3.75 -9.92
C SER A 199 -11.63 -3.45 -8.42
N VAL A 200 -10.70 -4.06 -7.67
CA VAL A 200 -10.52 -3.74 -6.24
C VAL A 200 -10.12 -2.28 -6.07
N SER A 201 -9.21 -1.76 -6.91
CA SER A 201 -8.71 -0.39 -6.79
C SER A 201 -9.85 0.63 -6.96
N SER A 202 -10.81 0.39 -7.85
CA SER A 202 -11.97 1.28 -8.05
C SER A 202 -12.94 1.34 -6.87
N HIS A 203 -12.89 0.37 -5.94
CA HIS A 203 -13.78 0.29 -4.78
C HIS A 203 -13.12 0.71 -3.47
N ILE A 204 -11.80 0.84 -3.42
CA ILE A 204 -11.11 1.35 -2.24
C ILE A 204 -11.54 2.80 -2.02
N LEU A 205 -11.69 3.17 -0.74
CA LEU A 205 -12.06 4.52 -0.33
C LEU A 205 -10.91 5.49 -0.60
N LEU A 206 -10.67 5.89 -1.85
CA LEU A 206 -9.57 6.80 -2.18
C LEU A 206 -9.93 8.25 -1.87
N SER A 207 -8.92 9.01 -1.47
CA SER A 207 -8.98 10.46 -1.41
C SER A 207 -9.12 11.05 -2.81
N LYS A 208 -9.94 12.09 -2.96
CA LYS A 208 -10.16 12.80 -4.23
C LYS A 208 -8.90 13.53 -4.73
N ASN A 209 -7.94 13.78 -3.85
CA ASN A 209 -6.71 14.49 -4.17
C ASN A 209 -5.53 13.51 -4.10
N PRO A 210 -5.03 13.02 -5.24
CA PRO A 210 -3.81 12.23 -5.24
C PRO A 210 -2.62 13.10 -4.81
N PHE A 211 -1.67 12.48 -4.12
CA PHE A 211 -0.41 13.15 -3.81
C PHE A 211 0.49 13.09 -5.04
N VAL A 212 1.11 14.20 -5.43
CA VAL A 212 2.00 14.25 -6.60
C VAL A 212 3.45 14.32 -6.13
N ILE A 213 4.28 13.42 -6.62
CA ILE A 213 5.72 13.41 -6.39
C ILE A 213 6.39 14.25 -7.46
N TYR A 214 7.24 15.19 -7.02
CA TYR A 214 8.06 16.02 -7.89
C TYR A 214 9.52 15.60 -7.83
N GLY A 215 10.21 15.61 -8.97
CA GLY A 215 11.64 15.31 -9.05
C GLY A 215 12.35 16.20 -10.07
N CYS A 216 13.66 16.36 -9.91
CA CYS A 216 14.50 16.97 -10.94
C CYS A 216 14.79 15.92 -12.03
N LEU A 217 14.79 16.34 -13.29
CA LEU A 217 15.41 15.55 -14.36
C LEU A 217 16.93 15.73 -14.19
N LEU A 218 17.62 14.70 -13.69
CA LEU A 218 19.08 14.62 -13.76
C LEU A 218 19.50 14.08 -15.13
#